data_AF-A0A2V8TN00-F1
#
_entry.id   AF-A0A2V8TN00-F1
#
_cell.length_a   1.000
_cell.length_b   1.000
_cell.length_c   1.000
_cell.angle_alpha   90.00
_cell.angle_beta   90.00
_cell.angle_gamma   90.00
#
_symmetry.space_group_name_H-M   'P 1'
#
loop_
_entity.id
_entity.type
_entity.pdbx_description
1 polymer ?
#
loop_
_entity_poly.entity_id
_entity_poly.type
_entity_poly.pdbx_seq_one_letter_code
_entity_poly.pdbx_strand_id
1 'polypeptide(L)'
;MAAPNLAQFARESVVFPRAYSCCPRSAPARAALLTGRYPHSTGVTRDDAVLSRDEVTLGDVLQSAGHRTGSVVGDAAVEFMEKNRDASFFLKVLLLPPPKYARRYDPARLHIRENVPPDA
;
A
#
# COMPACT_ATOMS: atom_id res chain seq x y z
N MET A 1 12.42 -17.62 -10.49
CA MET A 1 11.28 -16.72 -10.19
C MET A 1 11.64 -15.34 -10.71
N ALA A 2 11.17 -14.97 -11.91
CA ALA A 2 11.43 -13.66 -12.49
C ALA A 2 10.29 -12.72 -12.08
N ALA A 3 10.61 -11.62 -11.41
CA ALA A 3 9.66 -10.52 -11.18
C ALA A 3 10.05 -9.35 -12.11
N PRO A 4 9.88 -9.48 -13.44
CA PRO A 4 10.45 -8.56 -14.42
C PRO A 4 10.00 -7.11 -14.20
N ASN A 5 8.73 -6.90 -13.85
CA ASN A 5 8.19 -5.55 -13.61
C ASN A 5 8.80 -4.90 -12.36
N LEU A 6 8.97 -5.67 -11.27
CA LEU A 6 9.66 -5.18 -10.07
C LEU A 6 11.16 -4.97 -10.29
N ALA A 7 11.80 -5.82 -11.10
CA ALA A 7 13.20 -5.66 -11.46
C ALA A 7 13.43 -4.41 -12.33
N GLN A 8 12.49 -4.11 -13.24
CA GLN A 8 12.52 -2.85 -13.98
C GLN A 8 12.33 -1.65 -13.05
N PHE A 9 11.30 -1.67 -12.19
CA PHE A 9 11.06 -0.60 -11.24
C PHE A 9 12.28 -0.35 -10.34
N ALA A 10 12.95 -1.42 -9.88
CA ALA A 10 14.18 -1.31 -9.09
C ALA A 10 15.34 -0.64 -9.85
N ARG A 11 15.46 -0.81 -11.17
CA ARG A 11 16.48 -0.13 -11.98
C ARG A 11 16.22 1.36 -12.14
N GLU A 12 14.96 1.77 -12.07
CA GLU A 12 14.51 3.16 -12.22
C GLU A 12 14.36 3.86 -10.85
N SER A 13 14.62 3.16 -9.74
CA SER A 13 14.37 3.63 -8.37
C SER A 13 15.64 3.64 -7.51
N VAL A 14 15.57 4.31 -6.36
CA VAL A 14 16.54 4.14 -5.28
C VAL A 14 16.18 2.90 -4.47
N VAL A 15 17.09 1.92 -4.42
CA VAL A 15 16.89 0.67 -3.65
C VAL A 15 17.59 0.75 -2.30
N PHE A 16 16.85 0.50 -1.23
CA PHE A 16 17.39 0.39 0.13
C PHE A 16 17.65 -1.09 0.45
N PRO A 17 18.90 -1.61 0.37
CA PRO A 17 19.20 -3.02 0.62
C PRO A 17 19.04 -3.42 2.10
N ARG A 18 18.87 -2.44 2.99
CA ARG A 18 18.73 -2.61 4.43
C ARG A 18 17.54 -1.79 4.95
N ALA A 19 16.33 -2.23 4.60
CA ALA A 19 15.08 -1.67 5.11
C ALA A 19 14.49 -2.61 6.16
N TYR A 20 14.25 -2.10 7.38
CA TYR A 20 13.74 -2.88 8.51
C TYR A 20 12.35 -2.39 8.92
N SER A 21 11.46 -3.33 9.25
CA SER A 21 10.20 -3.00 9.91
C SER A 21 10.45 -2.62 11.37
N CYS A 22 9.65 -1.69 11.91
CA CYS A 22 9.71 -1.32 13.32
C CYS A 22 9.35 -2.48 14.26
N CYS A 23 8.59 -3.47 13.77
CA CYS A 23 8.22 -4.68 14.50
C CYS A 23 7.70 -5.78 13.56
N PRO A 24 7.74 -7.06 13.96
CA PRO A 24 7.27 -8.19 13.16
C PRO A 24 5.76 -8.45 13.33
N ARG A 25 4.93 -7.40 13.43
CA ARG A 25 3.47 -7.51 13.65
C ARG A 25 2.70 -6.58 12.72
N SER A 26 1.57 -7.04 12.19
CA SER A 26 0.91 -6.41 11.06
C SER A 26 0.32 -5.03 11.41
N ALA A 27 -0.48 -4.92 12.47
CA ALA A 27 -1.12 -3.67 12.84
C ALA A 27 -0.11 -2.68 13.44
N PRO A 28 0.76 -3.11 14.37
CA PRO A 28 1.84 -2.27 14.91
C PRO A 28 2.79 -1.72 13.83
N ALA A 29 3.21 -2.54 12.85
CA ALA A 29 4.10 -2.09 11.77
C ALA A 29 3.41 -1.08 10.85
N ARG A 30 2.12 -1.31 10.52
CA ARG A 30 1.33 -0.37 9.72
C ARG A 30 1.10 0.96 10.45
N ALA A 31 0.79 0.91 11.74
CA ALA A 31 0.66 2.13 12.55
C ALA A 31 1.97 2.93 12.56
N ALA A 32 3.11 2.24 12.73
CA ALA A 32 4.41 2.89 12.71
C ALA A 32 4.74 3.51 11.35
N LEU A 33 4.50 2.78 10.26
CA LEU A 33 4.71 3.29 8.91
C LEU A 33 3.86 4.52 8.61
N LEU A 34 2.60 4.52 9.04
CA LEU A 34 1.67 5.60 8.73
C LEU A 34 1.89 6.84 9.58
N THR A 35 2.39 6.72 10.80
CA THR A 35 2.59 7.88 11.69
C THR A 35 4.04 8.35 11.73
N GLY A 36 4.99 7.55 11.22
CA GLY A 36 6.42 7.78 11.39
C GLY A 36 6.91 7.59 12.83
N ARG A 37 6.12 6.96 13.70
CA ARG A 37 6.38 6.79 15.14
C ARG A 37 6.53 5.31 15.49
N TYR A 38 7.34 4.97 16.50
CA TYR A 38 7.46 3.58 16.93
C TYR A 38 6.13 3.04 17.51
N PRO A 39 5.88 1.71 17.46
CA PRO A 39 4.63 1.11 17.96
C PRO A 39 4.27 1.46 19.41
N HIS A 40 5.26 1.61 20.29
CA HIS A 40 5.02 2.02 21.68
C HIS A 40 4.55 3.47 21.79
N SER A 41 4.90 4.32 20.83
CA SER A 41 4.54 5.74 20.78
C SER A 41 3.19 5.99 20.11
N THR A 42 2.68 5.05 19.31
CA THR A 42 1.36 5.11 18.66
C THR A 42 0.25 4.45 19.49
N GLY A 43 0.61 3.74 20.56
CA GLY A 43 -0.30 2.90 21.34
C GLY A 43 -0.70 1.57 20.66
N VAL A 44 -0.38 1.38 19.38
CA VAL A 44 -0.68 0.15 18.63
C VAL A 44 0.44 -0.87 18.83
N THR A 45 0.40 -1.57 19.96
CA THR A 45 1.42 -2.59 20.33
C THR A 45 0.98 -4.03 20.04
N ARG A 46 -0.29 -4.23 19.69
CA ARG A 46 -0.91 -5.53 19.40
C ARG A 46 -1.73 -5.45 18.10
N ASP A 47 -2.06 -6.61 17.51
CA ASP A 47 -2.77 -6.65 16.22
C ASP A 47 -4.26 -6.28 16.32
N ASP A 48 -4.86 -6.39 17.50
CA ASP A 48 -6.23 -5.99 17.83
C ASP A 48 -6.35 -4.52 18.24
N ALA A 49 -5.22 -3.83 18.43
CA ALA A 49 -5.21 -2.41 18.78
C ALA A 49 -5.57 -1.54 17.57
N VAL A 50 -6.37 -0.51 17.84
CA VAL A 50 -6.83 0.46 16.84
C VAL A 50 -5.99 1.73 16.99
N LEU A 51 -5.48 2.26 15.88
CA LEU A 51 -4.79 3.55 15.87
C LEU A 51 -5.77 4.66 16.26
N SER A 52 -5.36 5.54 17.18
CA SER A 52 -6.18 6.69 17.57
C SER A 52 -6.51 7.55 16.36
N ARG A 53 -7.72 8.14 16.33
CA ARG A 53 -8.12 9.09 15.29
C ARG A 53 -7.40 10.43 15.40
N ASP A 54 -6.80 10.71 16.55
CA ASP A 54 -6.05 11.94 16.80
C ASP A 54 -4.58 11.84 16.35
N GLU A 55 -4.13 10.66 15.92
CA GLU A 55 -2.77 10.47 15.37
C GLU A 55 -2.68 11.08 13.98
N VAL A 56 -1.68 11.94 13.79
CA VAL A 56 -1.35 12.48 12.47
C VAL A 56 -0.67 11.38 11.65
N THR A 57 -1.25 11.07 10.49
CA THR A 57 -0.72 10.09 9.55
C THR A 57 -0.05 10.76 8.35
N LEU A 58 0.74 9.98 7.61
CA LEU A 58 1.32 10.34 6.32
C LEU A 58 0.22 10.78 5.34
N GLY A 59 -0.98 10.18 5.44
CA GLY A 59 -2.14 10.62 4.67
C GLY A 59 -2.54 12.06 5.00
N ASP A 60 -2.61 12.42 6.28
CA ASP A 60 -2.96 13.77 6.72
C ASP A 60 -1.91 14.79 6.31
N VAL A 61 -0.62 14.44 6.46
CA VAL A 61 0.51 15.29 6.03
C VAL A 61 0.44 15.55 4.53
N LEU A 62 0.28 14.50 3.71
CA LEU A 62 0.22 14.65 2.25
C LEU A 62 -1.05 15.41 1.81
N GLN A 63 -2.18 15.17 2.47
CA GLN A 63 -3.41 15.90 2.21
C GLN A 63 -3.26 17.39 2.52
N SER A 64 -2.61 17.74 3.64
CA SER A 64 -2.32 19.15 4.00
C SER A 64 -1.40 19.85 2.99
N ALA A 65 -0.56 19.09 2.29
CA ALA A 65 0.31 19.57 1.21
C ALA A 65 -0.39 19.64 -0.16
N GLY A 66 -1.69 19.35 -0.23
CA GLY A 66 -2.49 19.43 -1.46
C GLY A 66 -2.55 18.15 -2.28
N HIS A 67 -2.00 17.04 -1.79
CA HIS A 67 -2.12 15.74 -2.47
C HIS A 67 -3.47 15.08 -2.21
N ARG A 68 -3.94 14.33 -3.21
CA ARG A 68 -5.11 13.46 -3.03
C ARG A 68 -4.69 12.20 -2.28
N THR A 69 -5.41 11.87 -1.21
CA THR A 69 -5.12 10.69 -0.39
C THR A 69 -6.31 9.74 -0.39
N GLY A 70 -6.02 8.44 -0.36
CA GLY A 70 -7.03 7.38 -0.34
C GLY A 70 -6.60 6.20 0.50
N SER A 71 -7.56 5.60 1.21
CA SER A 71 -7.41 4.30 1.87
C SER A 71 -8.45 3.36 1.29
N VAL A 72 -7.99 2.26 0.73
CA VAL A 72 -8.81 1.31 -0.04
C VAL A 72 -8.58 -0.11 0.45
N VAL A 73 -9.63 -0.90 0.41
CA VAL A 73 -9.60 -2.33 0.74
C VAL A 73 -10.07 -3.11 -0.48
N GLY A 74 -9.25 -4.05 -0.92
CA GLY A 74 -9.55 -4.86 -2.10
C GLY A 74 -9.71 -4.04 -3.39
N ASP A 75 -10.66 -4.46 -4.20
CA ASP A 75 -10.95 -4.00 -5.56
C ASP A 75 -11.14 -2.48 -5.74
N ALA A 76 -11.60 -1.79 -4.70
CA ALA A 76 -11.74 -0.33 -4.68
C ALA A 76 -10.40 0.40 -4.90
N ALA A 77 -9.27 -0.30 -4.72
CA ALA A 77 -7.95 0.24 -5.02
C ALA A 77 -7.77 0.56 -6.49
N VAL A 78 -8.24 -0.32 -7.38
CA VAL A 78 -8.10 -0.13 -8.83
C VAL A 78 -8.93 1.06 -9.28
N GLU A 79 -10.21 1.11 -8.87
CA GLU A 79 -11.09 2.23 -9.22
C GLU A 79 -10.54 3.56 -8.72
N PHE A 80 -9.96 3.59 -7.51
CA PHE A 80 -9.28 4.78 -7.00
C PHE A 80 -8.10 5.16 -7.90
N MET A 81 -7.22 4.22 -8.26
CA MET A 81 -6.07 4.50 -9.13
C MET A 81 -6.52 5.02 -10.50
N GLU A 82 -7.54 4.43 -11.12
CA GLU A 82 -8.08 4.86 -12.42
C GLU A 82 -8.63 6.29 -12.37
N LYS A 83 -9.42 6.63 -11.34
CA LYS A 83 -9.99 7.98 -11.17
C LYS A 83 -8.94 9.05 -10.82
N ASN A 84 -7.75 8.63 -10.41
CA ASN A 84 -6.67 9.53 -9.98
C ASN A 84 -5.43 9.44 -10.89
N ARG A 85 -5.52 8.78 -12.05
CA ARG A 85 -4.37 8.50 -12.94
C ARG A 85 -3.59 9.72 -13.40
N ASP A 86 -4.24 10.88 -13.47
CA ASP A 86 -3.64 12.13 -13.97
C ASP A 86 -3.13 13.04 -12.84
N ALA A 87 -3.16 12.58 -11.59
CA ALA A 87 -2.72 13.35 -10.42
C ALA A 87 -1.80 12.54 -9.52
N SER A 88 -0.86 13.21 -8.85
CA SER A 88 -0.08 12.56 -7.79
C SER A 88 -0.99 12.23 -6.60
N PHE A 89 -1.05 10.95 -6.23
CA PHE A 89 -1.84 10.47 -5.09
C PHE A 89 -1.01 9.62 -4.14
N PHE A 90 -1.46 9.54 -2.90
CA PHE A 90 -1.01 8.53 -1.94
C PHE A 90 -2.13 7.53 -1.68
N LEU A 91 -1.82 6.24 -1.89
CA LEU A 91 -2.77 5.15 -1.73
C LEU A 91 -2.26 4.13 -0.72
N LYS A 92 -3.02 3.94 0.36
CA LYS A 92 -2.85 2.82 1.27
C LYS A 92 -3.76 1.67 0.82
N VAL A 93 -3.16 0.60 0.27
CA VAL A 93 -3.88 -0.62 -0.11
C VAL A 93 -3.80 -1.65 1.01
N LEU A 94 -4.95 -2.05 1.57
CA LEU A 94 -5.03 -3.18 2.49
C LEU A 94 -5.47 -4.43 1.72
N LEU A 95 -4.53 -5.34 1.48
CA LEU A 95 -4.81 -6.66 0.92
C LEU A 95 -5.25 -7.59 2.07
N LEU A 96 -6.56 -7.72 2.26
CA LEU A 96 -7.13 -8.76 3.11
C LEU A 96 -7.10 -10.10 2.34
N PRO A 97 -6.87 -11.26 2.99
CA PRO A 97 -6.87 -12.57 2.33
C PRO A 97 -8.17 -12.74 1.55
N PRO A 98 -8.13 -13.17 0.28
CA PRO A 98 -9.17 -12.88 -0.71
C PRO A 98 -10.54 -13.42 -0.26
N PRO A 99 -11.47 -12.57 0.17
CA PRO A 99 -12.83 -12.98 0.42
C PRO A 99 -13.57 -12.97 -0.93
N LYS A 100 -13.62 -14.07 -1.68
CA LYS A 100 -14.55 -14.25 -2.81
C LYS A 100 -14.51 -13.20 -3.96
N TYR A 101 -13.61 -12.21 -3.95
CA TYR A 101 -13.69 -11.01 -4.81
C TYR A 101 -13.13 -11.18 -6.23
N ALA A 102 -12.43 -12.29 -6.51
CA ALA A 102 -11.95 -12.61 -7.86
C ALA A 102 -13.06 -12.72 -8.93
N ARG A 103 -14.35 -12.77 -8.54
CA ARG A 103 -15.48 -12.85 -9.48
C ARG A 103 -16.01 -11.50 -9.98
N ARG A 104 -15.60 -10.36 -9.40
CA ARG A 104 -16.12 -9.03 -9.80
C ARG A 104 -15.32 -8.34 -10.90
N TYR A 105 -14.12 -8.83 -11.19
CA TYR A 105 -13.20 -8.17 -12.13
C TYR A 105 -12.90 -9.10 -13.29
N ASP A 106 -13.11 -8.58 -14.50
CA ASP A 106 -12.56 -9.16 -15.71
C ASP A 106 -11.05 -8.89 -15.72
N PRO A 107 -10.20 -9.92 -15.54
CA PRO A 107 -8.75 -9.76 -15.52
C PRO A 107 -8.22 -9.15 -16.83
N ALA A 108 -8.95 -9.28 -17.94
CA ALA A 108 -8.58 -8.70 -19.23
C ALA A 108 -8.73 -7.17 -19.28
N ARG A 109 -9.53 -6.56 -18.37
CA ARG A 109 -9.71 -5.11 -18.28
C ARG A 109 -8.74 -4.43 -17.33
N LEU A 110 -8.21 -5.18 -16.37
CA LEU A 110 -7.05 -4.73 -15.64
C LEU A 110 -5.86 -4.87 -16.58
N HIS A 111 -5.08 -3.81 -16.79
CA HIS A 111 -3.72 -3.97 -17.33
C HIS A 111 -2.82 -4.65 -16.28
N ILE A 112 -3.22 -5.82 -15.76
CA ILE A 112 -2.31 -6.77 -15.15
C ILE A 112 -1.52 -7.33 -16.33
N ARG A 113 -0.47 -6.61 -16.72
CA ARG A 113 0.62 -7.26 -17.44
C ARG A 113 1.05 -8.39 -16.52
N GLU A 114 0.80 -9.64 -16.93
CA GLU A 114 1.29 -10.79 -16.20
C GLU A 114 2.75 -10.50 -15.83
N ASN A 115 3.11 -10.70 -14.56
CA ASN A 115 4.49 -10.58 -14.12
C ASN A 115 5.30 -11.80 -14.59
N VAL A 116 4.97 -12.28 -15.80
CA VAL A 116 5.46 -13.46 -16.48
C VAL A 116 5.99 -12.96 -17.82
N PRO A 117 7.28 -13.13 -18.11
CA PRO A 117 7.81 -12.87 -19.43
C PRO A 117 7.02 -13.70 -20.47
N PRO A 118 6.78 -13.20 -21.69
CA PRO A 118 6.11 -13.96 -22.75
C PRO A 118 6.82 -15.28 -23.13
N ASP A 119 8.06 -15.48 -22.66
CA ASP A 119 8.95 -16.58 -23.04
C ASP A 119 9.35 -17.48 -21.84
N ALA A 120 8.51 -17.59 -20.80
CA ALA A 120 8.76 -18.46 -19.64
C ALA A 120 8.08 -19.84 -19.75
#